data_AF-N6YN62-F1
#
_entry.id   AF-N6YN62-F1
#
_cell.length_a   1.000
_cell.length_b   1.000
_cell.length_c   1.000
_cell.angle_alpha   90.00
_cell.angle_beta   90.00
_cell.angle_gamma   90.00
#
_symmetry.space_group_name_H-M   'P 1'
#
loop_
_entity.id
_entity.type
_entity.pdbx_description
1 polymer ?
#
loop_
_entity_poly.entity_id
_entity_poly.type
_entity_poly.pdbx_seq_one_letter_code
_entity_poly.pdbx_strand_id
1 'polypeptide(L)'
;AARLASPPHAMPPAPAAAADNPFERCNRWLLDTALACGGERVWLLCLWDGRRGDGAGGTAHMVEEVSRHRGHVLHIDTRELRPHDPAGSPPLPD
;
A
#
# COMPACT_ATOMS: atom_id res chain seq x y z
N ALA A 1 9.99 -19.86 -12.28
CA ALA A 1 9.10 -19.01 -11.49
C ALA A 1 9.94 -18.23 -10.48
N ALA A 2 9.75 -16.91 -10.34
CA ALA A 2 10.40 -16.15 -9.28
C ALA A 2 9.91 -16.65 -7.91
N ARG A 3 10.82 -16.93 -6.98
CA ARG A 3 10.51 -17.40 -5.63
C ARG A 3 11.21 -16.48 -4.63
N LEU A 4 10.46 -16.02 -3.63
CA LEU A 4 11.04 -15.20 -2.56
C LEU A 4 12.07 -16.03 -1.77
N ALA A 5 13.16 -15.40 -1.35
CA ALA A 5 14.20 -16.04 -0.54
C ALA A 5 13.73 -16.41 0.87
N SER A 6 12.65 -15.78 1.33
CA SER A 6 11.96 -16.10 2.58
C SER A 6 10.46 -16.15 2.32
N PRO A 7 9.70 -16.94 3.10
CA PRO A 7 8.24 -16.95 2.95
C PRO A 7 7.68 -15.54 3.16
N PRO A 8 6.59 -15.17 2.46
CA PRO A 8 5.91 -13.91 2.73
C PRO A 8 5.44 -13.89 4.18
N HIS A 9 5.53 -12.72 4.80
CA HIS A 9 5.03 -12.52 6.15
C HIS A 9 3.49 -12.58 6.11
N ALA A 10 2.88 -13.33 7.03
CA ALA A 10 1.43 -13.43 7.17
C ALA A 10 0.98 -12.82 8.50
N MET A 11 -0.06 -12.00 8.46
CA MET A 11 -0.65 -11.44 9.68
C MET A 11 -1.15 -12.59 10.58
N PRO A 12 -0.81 -12.60 11.88
CA PRO A 12 -1.33 -13.58 12.82
C PRO A 12 -2.87 -13.60 12.86
N PRO A 13 -3.49 -14.77 13.15
CA PRO A 13 -4.94 -14.85 13.30
C PRO A 13 -5.43 -13.94 14.43
N ALA A 14 -6.61 -13.35 14.25
CA ALA A 14 -7.23 -12.57 15.31
C ALA A 14 -7.63 -13.46 16.49
N PRO A 15 -7.69 -12.90 17.72
CA PRO A 15 -8.44 -13.52 18.80
C PRO A 15 -9.88 -13.80 18.35
N ALA A 16 -10.46 -14.92 18.78
CA ALA A 16 -11.82 -15.31 18.37
C ALA A 16 -12.91 -14.28 18.71
N ALA A 17 -12.63 -13.36 19.65
CA ALA A 17 -13.52 -12.29 20.08
C ALA A 17 -13.29 -10.93 19.39
N ALA A 18 -12.32 -10.81 18.48
CA ALA A 18 -12.03 -9.55 17.81
C ALA A 18 -13.07 -9.26 16.72
N ALA A 19 -13.85 -8.18 16.91
CA ALA A 19 -14.83 -7.68 15.92
C ALA A 19 -14.18 -6.78 14.84
N ASP A 20 -12.85 -6.68 14.85
CA ASP A 20 -12.10 -5.71 14.06
C ASP A 20 -12.13 -6.06 12.56
N ASN A 21 -12.22 -5.03 11.72
CA ASN A 21 -12.15 -5.16 10.27
C ASN A 21 -10.82 -5.84 9.87
N PRO A 22 -10.85 -7.03 9.21
CA PRO A 22 -9.64 -7.77 8.87
C PRO A 22 -8.73 -7.03 7.90
N PHE A 23 -9.27 -6.19 7.02
CA PHE A 23 -8.48 -5.38 6.08
C PHE A 23 -7.71 -4.29 6.80
N GLU A 24 -8.37 -3.55 7.68
CA GLU A 24 -7.72 -2.53 8.52
C GLU A 24 -6.63 -3.16 9.39
N ARG A 25 -6.92 -4.31 10.02
CA ARG A 25 -5.96 -5.01 10.87
C ARG A 25 -4.72 -5.46 10.08
N CYS A 26 -4.92 -6.01 8.88
CA CYS A 26 -3.82 -6.42 7.99
C CYS A 26 -2.96 -5.23 7.60
N ASN A 27 -3.59 -4.15 7.17
CA ASN A 27 -2.93 -2.93 6.74
C ASN A 27 -2.10 -2.28 7.85
N ARG A 28 -2.64 -2.21 9.06
CA ARG A 28 -1.92 -1.73 10.24
C ARG A 28 -0.77 -2.66 10.60
N TRP A 29 -0.99 -3.97 10.62
CA TRP A 29 0.07 -4.93 10.91
C TRP A 29 1.23 -4.85 9.91
N LEU A 30 0.96 -4.69 8.62
CA LEU A 30 1.98 -4.50 7.58
C LEU A 30 2.81 -3.23 7.86
N LEU A 31 2.13 -2.11 8.13
CA LEU A 31 2.76 -0.84 8.42
C LEU A 31 3.62 -0.90 9.69
N ASP A 32 3.07 -1.42 10.78
CA ASP A 32 3.77 -1.55 12.07
C ASP A 32 4.99 -2.47 11.96
N THR A 33 4.86 -3.58 11.23
CA THR A 33 5.97 -4.51 10.97
C THR A 33 7.09 -3.83 10.17
N ALA A 34 6.73 -3.00 9.18
CA ALA A 34 7.70 -2.24 8.40
C ALA A 34 8.39 -1.16 9.25
N LEU A 35 7.62 -0.37 10.00
CA LEU A 35 8.12 0.69 10.88
C LEU A 35 9.02 0.16 11.99
N ALA A 36 8.75 -1.04 12.51
CA ALA A 36 9.61 -1.71 13.49
C ALA A 36 11.02 -1.99 12.97
N CYS A 37 11.23 -2.00 11.64
CA CYS A 37 12.56 -2.13 11.03
C CYS A 37 13.32 -0.80 10.92
N GLY A 38 12.68 0.33 11.26
CA GLY A 38 13.21 1.70 11.16
C GLY A 38 12.45 2.55 10.13
N GLY A 39 11.92 3.70 10.56
CA GLY A 39 11.05 4.56 9.73
C GLY A 39 11.68 5.03 8.42
N GLU A 40 12.92 5.51 8.44
CA GLU A 40 13.62 5.97 7.22
C GLU A 40 13.94 4.83 6.22
N ARG A 41 13.79 3.57 6.64
CA ARG A 41 14.04 2.41 5.78
C ARG A 41 12.76 1.94 5.08
N VAL A 42 11.61 2.49 5.45
CA VAL A 42 10.31 2.09 4.89
C VAL A 42 10.11 2.72 3.52
N TRP A 43 9.72 1.89 2.55
CA TRP A 43 9.23 2.30 1.25
C TRP A 43 7.78 1.85 1.08
N LEU A 44 6.88 2.81 0.91
CA LEU A 44 5.50 2.57 0.57
C LEU A 44 5.28 2.84 -0.91
N LEU A 45 5.02 1.79 -1.68
CA LEU A 45 4.48 1.91 -3.02
C LEU A 45 2.96 1.81 -2.94
N CYS A 46 2.24 2.85 -3.36
CA CYS A 46 0.79 2.85 -3.35
C CYS A 46 0.21 3.26 -4.72
N LEU A 47 -0.83 2.52 -5.12
CA LEU A 47 -1.66 2.82 -6.28
C LEU A 47 -2.98 3.40 -5.76
N TRP A 48 -3.22 4.69 -5.94
CA TRP A 48 -4.29 5.40 -5.23
C TRP A 48 -4.69 6.70 -5.97
N ASP A 49 -5.93 7.14 -5.83
CA ASP A 49 -6.45 8.35 -6.51
C ASP A 49 -6.26 9.65 -5.69
N GLY A 50 -5.55 9.58 -4.56
CA GLY A 50 -5.33 10.72 -3.66
C GLY A 50 -6.52 11.07 -2.76
N ARG A 51 -7.67 10.38 -2.87
CA ARG A 51 -8.84 10.68 -2.03
C ARG A 51 -8.68 10.08 -0.63
N ARG A 52 -8.81 10.94 0.39
CA ARG A 52 -8.85 10.48 1.79
C ARG A 52 -10.09 9.60 1.99
N GLY A 53 -9.90 8.47 2.66
CA GLY A 53 -10.98 7.67 3.24
C GLY A 53 -11.12 7.96 4.74
N ASP A 54 -12.16 7.40 5.36
CA ASP A 54 -12.59 7.79 6.70
C ASP A 54 -11.99 6.95 7.85
N GLY A 55 -11.10 5.99 7.57
CA GLY A 55 -10.67 4.98 8.54
C GLY A 55 -9.16 4.74 8.64
N ALA A 56 -8.75 4.23 9.82
CA ALA A 56 -7.40 3.74 10.04
C ALA A 56 -7.08 2.58 9.08
N GLY A 57 -5.80 2.42 8.74
CA GLY A 57 -5.37 1.38 7.80
C GLY A 57 -5.75 1.63 6.33
N GLY A 58 -6.44 2.71 5.99
CA GLY A 58 -6.60 3.14 4.59
C GLY A 58 -5.29 3.67 3.98
N THR A 59 -5.22 3.78 2.66
CA THR A 59 -4.01 4.24 1.95
C THR A 59 -3.58 5.64 2.39
N ALA A 60 -4.53 6.55 2.59
CA ALA A 60 -4.23 7.89 3.09
C ALA A 60 -3.55 7.87 4.47
N HIS A 61 -4.06 7.03 5.39
CA HIS A 61 -3.46 6.82 6.71
C HIS A 61 -2.04 6.23 6.60
N MET A 62 -1.82 5.25 5.72
CA MET A 62 -0.48 4.69 5.50
C MET A 62 0.52 5.73 4.98
N VAL A 63 0.13 6.52 3.98
CA VAL A 63 0.97 7.59 3.41
C VAL A 63 1.35 8.60 4.48
N GLU A 64 0.38 9.01 5.31
CA GLU A 64 0.60 9.95 6.42
C GLU A 64 1.58 9.38 7.45
N GLU A 65 1.38 8.13 7.90
CA GLU A 65 2.23 7.49 8.89
C GLU A 65 3.66 7.24 8.40
N VAL A 66 3.84 6.79 7.14
CA VAL A 66 5.18 6.61 6.56
C VAL A 66 5.90 7.95 6.45
N SER A 67 5.21 9.00 6.00
CA SER A 67 5.78 10.35 5.91
C SER A 67 6.17 10.89 7.28
N ARG A 68 5.30 10.71 8.29
CA ARG A 68 5.54 11.11 9.68
C ARG A 68 6.80 10.45 10.26
N HIS A 69 7.09 9.22 9.86
CA HIS A 69 8.29 8.47 10.29
C HIS A 69 9.48 8.63 9.34
N ARG A 70 9.47 9.65 8.46
CA ARG A 70 10.54 9.97 7.50
C ARG A 70 10.83 8.86 6.48
N GLY A 71 9.88 7.96 6.25
CA GLY A 71 9.97 6.96 5.20
C GLY A 71 9.69 7.55 3.82
N HIS A 72 9.75 6.69 2.81
CA HIS A 72 9.61 7.06 1.40
C HIS A 72 8.26 6.60 0.86
N VAL A 73 7.56 7.50 0.17
CA VAL A 73 6.28 7.18 -0.49
C VAL A 73 6.45 7.34 -2.00
N LEU A 74 6.24 6.24 -2.73
CA LEU A 74 6.09 6.22 -4.18
C LEU A 74 4.61 6.07 -4.49
N HIS A 75 3.97 7.16 -4.89
CA HIS A 75 2.55 7.20 -5.22
C HIS A 75 2.36 7.14 -6.73
N ILE A 76 1.59 6.15 -7.18
CA ILE A 76 1.07 6.06 -8.54
C ILE A 76 -0.39 6.53 -8.51
N ASP A 77 -0.64 7.69 -9.12
CA ASP A 77 -1.99 8.23 -9.22
C ASP A 77 -2.82 7.44 -10.25
N THR A 78 -3.89 6.82 -9.79
CA THR A 78 -4.76 6.03 -10.68
C THR A 78 -5.45 6.86 -11.76
N ARG A 79 -5.56 8.17 -11.56
CA ARG A 79 -6.15 9.11 -12.54
C ARG A 79 -5.21 9.42 -13.70
N GLU A 80 -3.91 9.14 -13.53
CA GLU A 80 -2.89 9.35 -14.55
C GLU A 80 -2.60 8.07 -15.36
N LEU A 81 -3.17 6.93 -14.94
CA LEU A 81 -2.97 5.66 -15.63
C LEU A 81 -3.69 5.67 -16.98
N ARG A 82 -2.93 5.31 -18.00
CA ARG A 82 -3.46 5.05 -19.34
C ARG A 82 -3.64 3.55 -19.54
N PRO A 83 -4.68 3.11 -20.27
CA PRO A 83 -4.78 1.74 -20.70
C PRO A 83 -3.50 1.32 -21.45
N HIS A 84 -2.97 0.16 -21.10
CA HIS A 84 -1.90 -0.44 -21.89
C HIS A 84 -2.49 -0.87 -23.23
N ASP A 85 -1.99 -0.29 -24.32
CA ASP A 85 -2.32 -0.74 -25.67
C ASP A 85 -1.28 -1.76 -26.14
N PRO A 86 -1.58 -3.07 -26.11
CA PRO A 86 -0.64 -4.09 -26.55
C PRO A 86 -0.38 -4.07 -28.06
N ALA A 87 -1.19 -3.36 -28.85
CA ALA A 87 -1.03 -3.24 -30.30
C ALA A 87 -0.27 -1.97 -30.73
N GLY A 88 -0.05 -1.01 -29.82
CA GLY A 88 0.64 0.25 -30.12
C GLY A 88 -0.12 1.13 -31.11
N SER A 89 -1.44 1.26 -30.95
CA SER A 89 -2.26 2.13 -31.80
C SER A 89 -1.75 3.57 -31.71
N PRO A 90 -1.66 4.28 -32.84
CA PRO A 90 -1.22 5.66 -32.84
C PRO A 90 -2.16 6.52 -31.99
N PRO A 91 -1.63 7.56 -31.30
CA PRO A 91 -2.46 8.46 -30.52
C PRO A 91 -3.58 9.05 -31.40
N LEU A 92 -4.78 9.16 -30.83
CA LEU A 92 -5.92 9.80 -31.50
C LEU A 92 -5.57 11.26 -31.84
N PRO A 93 -5.91 11.75 -33.05
CA PRO A 93 -5.70 13.15 -33.40
C PRO A 93 -6.60 14.07 -32.57
N ASP A 94 -6.09 15.30 -32.33
CA ASP A 94 -6.76 16.40 -31.61
C ASP A 94 -8.14 16.77 -32.16
#